data_AF-A0A2E6LTA1-F1
#
_entry.id   AF-A0A2E6LTA1-F1
#
_cell.length_a   1.000
_cell.length_b   1.000
_cell.length_c   1.000
_cell.angle_alpha   90.00
_cell.angle_beta   90.00
_cell.angle_gamma   90.00
#
_symmetry.space_group_name_H-M   'P 1'
#
loop_
_entity.id
_entity.type
_entity.pdbx_description
1 polymer ?
#
loop_
_entity_poly.entity_id
_entity_poly.type
_entity_poly.pdbx_seq_one_letter_code
_entity_poly.pdbx_strand_id
1 'polypeptide(L)'
;MAWTDTLGAEWRMRPWWMNALFAFCLYMTVVYMPFDLFWKPVAEDEEVWFGVTLHGWAAKATAPLHWLIYGAGAWGFWKMRPWMWPWAAVYAAQVTVAMLVWNLFDPRGGGLVPGLVAAAVFAVPTIALWRARDRFRGTQRAPQTMEEGE
;
A
#
# COMPACT_ATOMS: atom_id res chain seq x y z
N MET A 1 1.42 19.66 -25.84
CA MET A 1 2.58 19.81 -24.93
C MET A 1 2.20 20.01 -23.46
N ALA A 2 1.09 20.67 -23.12
CA ALA A 2 0.72 20.89 -21.71
C ALA A 2 0.45 19.63 -20.84
N TRP A 3 0.00 18.52 -21.44
CA TRP A 3 -0.37 17.30 -20.70
C TRP A 3 0.83 16.49 -20.18
N THR A 4 1.96 16.51 -20.89
CA THR A 4 3.16 15.78 -20.46
C THR A 4 3.84 16.49 -19.29
N ASP A 5 3.75 17.81 -19.24
CA ASP A 5 4.36 18.62 -18.18
C ASP A 5 3.59 18.49 -16.86
N THR A 6 2.26 18.41 -16.91
CA THR A 6 1.42 18.18 -15.73
C THR A 6 1.62 16.79 -15.15
N LEU A 7 1.66 15.76 -16.01
CA LEU A 7 2.00 14.41 -15.57
C LEU A 7 3.43 14.37 -14.99
N GLY A 8 4.42 14.91 -15.68
CA GLY A 8 5.79 14.95 -15.19
C GLY A 8 5.94 15.69 -13.85
N ALA A 9 5.13 16.72 -13.58
CA ALA A 9 5.10 17.40 -12.29
C ALA A 9 4.52 16.51 -11.18
N GLU A 10 3.39 15.84 -11.43
CA GLU A 10 2.76 14.91 -10.48
C GLU A 10 3.71 13.78 -10.05
N TRP A 11 4.42 13.18 -11.00
CA TRP A 11 5.39 12.10 -10.69
C TRP A 11 6.61 12.61 -9.91
N ARG A 12 7.00 13.88 -10.07
CA ARG A 12 8.13 14.48 -9.34
C ARG A 12 7.79 14.91 -7.92
N MET A 13 6.50 15.01 -7.54
CA MET A 13 6.09 15.33 -6.16
C MET A 13 6.55 14.29 -5.14
N ARG A 14 6.79 13.05 -5.59
CA ARG A 14 7.14 11.90 -4.76
C ARG A 14 8.50 11.34 -5.17
N PRO A 15 9.32 10.87 -4.21
CA PRO A 15 10.43 9.98 -4.53
C PRO A 15 9.96 8.76 -5.32
N TRP A 16 10.83 8.22 -6.17
CA TRP A 16 10.52 7.09 -7.06
C TRP A 16 9.93 5.87 -6.32
N TRP A 17 10.40 5.56 -5.11
CA TRP A 17 9.90 4.42 -4.33
C TRP A 17 8.46 4.62 -3.86
N MET A 18 8.04 5.87 -3.56
CA MET A 18 6.66 6.18 -3.23
C MET A 18 5.77 6.12 -4.47
N ASN A 19 6.29 6.47 -5.65
CA ASN A 19 5.57 6.25 -6.90
C ASN A 19 5.38 4.76 -7.19
N ALA A 20 6.36 3.91 -6.87
CA ALA A 20 6.20 2.46 -6.98
C ALA A 20 5.08 1.93 -6.07
N LEU A 21 5.03 2.37 -4.80
CA LEU A 21 3.95 2.02 -3.87
C LEU A 21 2.59 2.57 -4.35
N PHE A 22 2.55 3.81 -4.86
CA PHE A 22 1.35 4.39 -5.44
C PHE A 22 0.85 3.58 -6.63
N ALA A 23 1.72 3.25 -7.58
CA ALA A 23 1.38 2.45 -8.75
C ALA A 23 0.88 1.06 -8.36
N PHE A 24 1.52 0.43 -7.36
CA PHE A 24 1.06 -0.84 -6.79
C PHE A 24 -0.35 -0.71 -6.21
N CYS A 25 -0.61 0.27 -5.33
CA CYS A 25 -1.94 0.49 -4.77
C CYS A 25 -2.99 0.77 -5.86
N LEU A 26 -2.63 1.55 -6.89
CA LEU A 26 -3.53 1.87 -7.99
C LEU A 26 -3.87 0.63 -8.82
N TYR A 27 -2.87 -0.18 -9.17
CA TYR A 27 -3.07 -1.45 -9.86
C TYR A 27 -3.96 -2.40 -9.05
N MET A 28 -3.67 -2.56 -7.76
CA MET A 28 -4.47 -3.41 -6.88
C MET A 28 -5.92 -2.94 -6.82
N THR A 29 -6.13 -1.63 -6.70
CA THR A 29 -7.48 -1.04 -6.58
C THR A 29 -8.30 -1.13 -7.85
N VAL A 30 -7.69 -0.87 -9.01
CA VAL A 30 -8.45 -0.67 -10.26
C VAL A 30 -8.50 -1.94 -11.11
N VAL A 31 -7.49 -2.81 -11.00
CA VAL A 31 -7.35 -3.98 -11.87
C VAL A 31 -7.52 -5.27 -11.09
N TYR A 32 -6.66 -5.52 -10.11
CA TYR A 32 -6.59 -6.82 -9.46
C TYR A 32 -7.80 -7.10 -8.56
N MET A 33 -8.10 -6.24 -7.60
CA MET A 33 -9.18 -6.48 -6.64
C MET A 33 -10.58 -6.50 -7.30
N PRO A 34 -10.91 -5.67 -8.32
CA PRO A 34 -12.17 -5.83 -9.03
C PRO A 34 -12.29 -7.18 -9.74
N PHE A 35 -11.21 -7.68 -10.35
CA PHE A 35 -11.20 -9.03 -10.92
C PHE A 35 -11.41 -10.09 -9.83
N ASP A 36 -10.67 -9.99 -8.73
CA ASP A 36 -10.76 -10.91 -7.60
C ASP A 36 -12.17 -10.92 -6.97
N LEU A 37 -12.80 -9.75 -6.81
CA LEU A 37 -14.13 -9.62 -6.23
C LEU A 37 -15.25 -10.11 -7.15
N PHE A 38 -15.21 -9.76 -8.44
CA PHE A 38 -16.37 -9.93 -9.33
C PHE A 38 -16.26 -11.11 -10.30
N TRP A 39 -15.06 -11.55 -10.65
CA TRP A 39 -14.85 -12.60 -11.66
C TRP A 39 -14.26 -13.89 -11.10
N LYS A 40 -13.40 -13.80 -10.09
CA LYS A 40 -12.73 -14.98 -9.55
C LYS A 40 -13.72 -15.90 -8.80
N PRO A 41 -13.72 -17.21 -9.08
CA PRO A 41 -14.57 -18.17 -8.38
C PRO A 41 -14.21 -18.27 -6.90
N VAL A 42 -15.23 -18.33 -6.04
CA VAL A 42 -15.06 -18.44 -4.58
C VAL A 42 -14.19 -19.62 -4.18
N ALA A 43 -14.25 -20.75 -4.91
CA ALA A 43 -13.45 -21.94 -4.63
C ALA A 43 -11.93 -21.70 -4.72
N GLU A 44 -11.50 -20.67 -5.46
CA GLU A 44 -10.10 -20.31 -5.66
C GLU A 44 -9.69 -19.09 -4.80
N ASP A 45 -10.61 -18.55 -4.00
CA ASP A 45 -10.34 -17.34 -3.24
C ASP A 45 -9.48 -17.63 -2.01
N GLU A 46 -8.39 -16.86 -1.93
CA GLU A 46 -7.45 -16.87 -0.83
C GLU A 46 -7.17 -15.43 -0.41
N GLU A 47 -7.28 -15.15 0.88
CA GLU A 47 -6.97 -13.84 1.45
C GLU A 47 -6.09 -14.03 2.67
N VAL A 48 -4.94 -13.35 2.68
CA VAL A 48 -3.96 -13.48 3.76
C VAL A 48 -4.07 -12.30 4.71
N TRP A 49 -4.44 -12.58 5.96
CA TRP A 49 -4.48 -11.60 7.03
C TRP A 49 -3.49 -11.97 8.13
N PHE A 50 -2.52 -11.09 8.40
CA PHE A 50 -1.49 -11.30 9.41
C PHE A 50 -0.70 -12.60 9.23
N GLY A 51 -0.63 -13.12 7.99
CA GLY A 51 0.03 -14.37 7.65
C GLY A 51 -0.85 -15.61 7.76
N VAL A 52 -2.13 -15.46 8.12
CA VAL A 52 -3.12 -16.54 8.11
C VAL A 52 -3.89 -16.50 6.79
N THR A 53 -3.89 -17.62 6.06
CA THR A 53 -4.62 -17.75 4.80
C THR A 53 -6.08 -18.14 5.06
N LEU A 54 -7.01 -17.26 4.73
CA LEU A 54 -8.44 -17.56 4.63
C LEU A 54 -8.73 -18.11 3.24
N HIS A 55 -9.73 -18.99 3.15
CA HIS A 55 -10.13 -19.61 1.89
C HIS A 55 -11.63 -19.46 1.66
N GLY A 56 -12.06 -19.54 0.39
CA GLY A 56 -13.47 -19.64 0.05
C GLY A 56 -14.26 -18.38 0.41
N TRP A 57 -15.46 -18.58 0.97
CA TRP A 57 -16.32 -17.48 1.38
C TRP A 57 -15.73 -16.58 2.47
N ALA A 58 -14.90 -17.14 3.37
CA ALA A 58 -14.23 -16.34 4.38
C ALA A 58 -13.24 -15.37 3.74
N ALA A 59 -12.49 -15.83 2.72
CA ALA A 59 -11.65 -14.96 1.92
C ALA A 59 -12.50 -13.90 1.19
N LYS A 60 -13.54 -14.33 0.46
CA LYS A 60 -14.44 -13.44 -0.29
C LYS A 60 -15.03 -12.31 0.56
N ALA A 61 -15.44 -12.62 1.78
CA ALA A 61 -16.04 -11.65 2.68
C ALA A 61 -15.05 -10.55 3.12
N THR A 62 -13.75 -10.86 3.15
CA THR A 62 -12.69 -9.92 3.56
C THR A 62 -12.01 -9.22 2.39
N ALA A 63 -12.14 -9.72 1.17
CA ALA A 63 -11.61 -9.09 -0.04
C ALA A 63 -12.09 -7.62 -0.23
N PRO A 64 -13.36 -7.24 0.03
CA PRO A 64 -13.78 -5.84 -0.05
C PRO A 64 -13.00 -4.93 0.93
N LEU A 65 -12.64 -5.45 2.10
CA LEU A 65 -11.83 -4.69 3.06
C LEU A 65 -10.41 -4.47 2.53
N HIS A 66 -9.77 -5.51 1.98
CA HIS A 66 -8.47 -5.36 1.33
C HIS A 66 -8.54 -4.36 0.16
N TRP A 67 -9.62 -4.40 -0.62
CA TRP A 67 -9.82 -3.46 -1.72
C TRP A 67 -9.89 -2.01 -1.23
N LEU A 68 -10.63 -1.76 -0.15
CA LEU A 68 -10.70 -0.43 0.47
C LEU A 68 -9.34 0.05 1.00
N ILE A 69 -8.51 -0.85 1.56
CA ILE A 69 -7.16 -0.52 2.01
C ILE A 69 -6.29 -0.07 0.83
N TYR A 70 -6.32 -0.81 -0.29
CA TYR A 70 -5.57 -0.40 -1.49
C TYR A 70 -6.09 0.92 -2.07
N GLY A 71 -7.42 1.13 -2.09
CA GLY A 71 -8.02 2.37 -2.56
C GLY A 71 -7.64 3.57 -1.69
N ALA A 72 -7.66 3.40 -0.37
CA ALA A 72 -7.14 4.38 0.57
C ALA A 72 -5.65 4.65 0.32
N GLY A 73 -4.85 3.61 0.08
CA GLY A 73 -3.44 3.75 -0.26
C GLY A 73 -3.20 4.55 -1.55
N ALA A 74 -3.94 4.25 -2.61
CA ALA A 74 -3.85 4.95 -3.88
C ALA A 74 -4.19 6.45 -3.71
N TRP A 75 -5.29 6.76 -3.03
CA TRP A 75 -5.67 8.15 -2.75
C TRP A 75 -4.70 8.87 -1.82
N GLY A 76 -4.25 8.17 -0.77
CA GLY A 76 -3.34 8.69 0.24
C GLY A 76 -1.98 9.08 -0.35
N PHE A 77 -1.41 8.23 -1.20
CA PHE A 77 -0.18 8.55 -1.93
C PHE A 77 -0.40 9.59 -3.03
N TRP A 78 -1.50 9.53 -3.79
CA TRP A 78 -1.77 10.51 -4.84
C TRP A 78 -1.84 11.92 -4.27
N LYS A 79 -2.63 12.13 -3.21
CA LYS A 79 -2.80 13.44 -2.58
C LYS A 79 -1.82 13.73 -1.45
N MET A 80 -0.84 12.85 -1.23
CA MET A 80 0.16 12.95 -0.15
C MET A 80 -0.48 13.30 1.19
N ARG A 81 -1.59 12.62 1.54
CA ARG A 81 -2.41 12.98 2.70
C ARG A 81 -1.64 12.76 4.00
N PRO A 82 -1.79 13.65 5.00
CA PRO A 82 -1.02 13.55 6.24
C PRO A 82 -1.34 12.29 7.05
N TRP A 83 -2.55 11.73 6.93
CA TRP A 83 -2.94 10.48 7.60
C TRP A 83 -2.30 9.24 6.98
N MET A 84 -1.80 9.32 5.74
CA MET A 84 -1.11 8.21 5.09
C MET A 84 0.15 7.81 5.89
N TRP A 85 0.73 8.78 6.61
CA TRP A 85 1.56 8.51 7.77
C TRP A 85 0.72 8.65 9.05
N PRO A 86 0.67 7.66 9.96
CA PRO A 86 1.52 6.47 10.02
C PRO A 86 0.90 5.24 9.34
N TRP A 87 -0.33 5.30 8.84
CA TRP A 87 -1.10 4.10 8.47
C TRP A 87 -0.46 3.24 7.37
N ALA A 88 0.19 3.85 6.39
CA ALA A 88 0.95 3.11 5.37
C ALA A 88 2.10 2.32 6.00
N ALA A 89 2.80 2.90 6.97
CA ALA A 89 3.90 2.24 7.67
C ALA A 89 3.38 1.10 8.58
N VAL A 90 2.24 1.30 9.25
CA VAL A 90 1.59 0.26 10.06
C VAL A 90 1.16 -0.93 9.19
N TYR A 91 0.54 -0.65 8.03
CA TYR A 91 0.16 -1.71 7.09
C TYR A 91 1.39 -2.46 6.56
N ALA A 92 2.44 -1.74 6.15
CA ALA A 92 3.68 -2.38 5.69
C ALA A 92 4.37 -3.22 6.79
N ALA A 93 4.34 -2.74 8.05
CA ALA A 93 4.83 -3.50 9.20
C ALA A 93 4.02 -4.78 9.41
N GLN A 94 2.70 -4.69 9.28
CA GLN A 94 1.81 -5.85 9.34
C GLN A 94 2.14 -6.87 8.24
N VAL A 95 2.38 -6.42 7.00
CA VAL A 95 2.81 -7.31 5.89
C VAL A 95 4.16 -7.95 6.20
N THR A 96 5.11 -7.21 6.78
CA THR A 96 6.41 -7.72 7.20
C THR A 96 6.26 -8.88 8.20
N VAL A 97 5.39 -8.73 9.20
CA VAL A 97 5.08 -9.79 10.16
C VAL A 97 4.34 -10.95 9.49
N ALA A 98 3.39 -10.66 8.61
CA ALA A 98 2.63 -11.67 7.87
C ALA A 98 3.55 -12.60 7.07
N MET A 99 4.62 -12.07 6.47
CA MET A 99 5.60 -12.88 5.73
C MET A 99 6.34 -13.88 6.62
N LEU A 100 6.64 -13.52 7.87
CA LEU A 100 7.20 -14.47 8.84
C LEU A 100 6.18 -15.52 9.25
N VAL A 101 4.99 -15.06 9.67
CA VAL A 101 3.93 -15.94 10.19
C VAL A 101 3.53 -16.96 9.13
N TRP A 102 3.26 -16.51 7.90
CA TRP A 102 2.87 -17.40 6.81
C TRP A 102 3.94 -18.45 6.51
N ASN A 103 5.21 -18.03 6.38
CA ASN A 103 6.30 -18.97 6.08
C ASN A 103 6.54 -19.99 7.19
N LEU A 104 6.26 -19.66 8.45
CA LEU A 104 6.48 -20.54 9.59
C LEU A 104 5.31 -21.49 9.87
N PHE A 105 4.08 -21.06 9.60
CA PHE A 105 2.88 -21.75 10.07
C PHE A 105 1.95 -22.25 8.97
N ASP A 106 2.01 -21.69 7.75
CA ASP A 106 1.24 -22.23 6.63
C ASP A 106 1.95 -23.50 6.10
N PRO A 107 1.23 -24.60 5.81
CA PRO A 107 1.81 -25.81 5.23
C PRO A 107 2.55 -25.58 3.89
N ARG A 108 2.23 -24.48 3.19
CA ARG A 108 2.88 -24.06 1.94
C ARG A 108 4.07 -23.12 2.17
N GLY A 109 4.34 -22.78 3.42
CA GLY A 109 5.44 -21.91 3.85
C GLY A 109 6.82 -22.52 3.62
N GLY A 110 7.82 -21.67 3.38
CA GLY A 110 9.21 -22.10 3.17
C GLY A 110 10.01 -22.34 4.45
N GLY A 111 9.42 -22.13 5.63
CA GLY A 111 10.09 -22.18 6.93
C GLY A 111 10.85 -20.89 7.28
N LEU A 112 11.71 -20.97 8.30
CA LEU A 112 12.32 -19.80 8.93
C LEU A 112 13.19 -18.97 7.98
N VAL A 113 14.04 -19.61 7.17
CA VAL A 113 14.98 -18.87 6.31
C VAL A 113 14.25 -18.08 5.22
N PRO A 114 13.35 -18.68 4.41
CA PRO A 114 12.54 -17.91 3.46
C PRO A 114 11.67 -16.85 4.13
N GLY A 115 11.12 -17.14 5.32
CA GLY A 115 10.38 -16.16 6.12
C GLY A 115 11.22 -14.93 6.48
N LEU A 116 12.43 -15.13 7.01
CA LEU A 116 13.34 -14.03 7.36
C LEU A 116 13.76 -13.22 6.13
N VAL A 117 14.02 -13.88 4.99
CA VAL A 117 14.34 -13.19 3.74
C VAL A 117 13.16 -12.33 3.28
N ALA A 118 11.95 -12.89 3.23
CA ALA A 118 10.75 -12.14 2.85
C ALA A 118 10.48 -10.97 3.79
N ALA A 119 10.56 -11.20 5.10
CA ALA A 119 10.39 -10.15 6.10
C ALA A 119 11.43 -9.02 5.94
N ALA A 120 12.69 -9.36 5.68
CA ALA A 120 13.72 -8.34 5.44
C ALA A 120 13.38 -7.47 4.22
N VAL A 121 12.87 -8.07 3.13
CA VAL A 121 12.43 -7.34 1.93
C VAL A 121 11.31 -6.36 2.26
N PHE A 122 10.28 -6.78 2.99
CA PHE A 122 9.15 -5.91 3.36
C PHE A 122 9.45 -4.95 4.52
N ALA A 123 10.48 -5.22 5.32
CA ALA A 123 10.98 -4.28 6.33
C ALA A 123 11.56 -3.01 5.69
N VAL A 124 12.11 -3.09 4.48
CA VAL A 124 12.65 -1.93 3.74
C VAL A 124 11.59 -0.84 3.52
N PRO A 125 10.45 -1.10 2.83
CA PRO A 125 9.40 -0.09 2.68
C PRO A 125 8.77 0.29 4.02
N THR A 126 8.70 -0.62 4.99
CA THR A 126 8.19 -0.32 6.35
C THR A 126 9.00 0.78 7.03
N ILE A 127 10.33 0.59 7.10
CA ILE A 127 11.24 1.56 7.72
C ILE A 127 11.26 2.86 6.91
N ALA A 128 11.26 2.77 5.58
CA ALA A 128 11.21 3.95 4.71
C ALA A 128 9.94 4.79 4.95
N LEU A 129 8.77 4.15 5.02
CA LEU A 129 7.49 4.82 5.31
C LEU A 129 7.47 5.41 6.71
N TRP A 130 7.99 4.69 7.72
CA TRP A 130 8.07 5.19 9.09
C TRP A 130 8.89 6.49 9.17
N ARG A 131 10.02 6.53 8.47
CA ARG A 131 10.91 7.70 8.37
C ARG A 131 10.40 8.81 7.44
N ALA A 132 9.39 8.56 6.62
CA ALA A 132 8.87 9.52 5.64
C ALA A 132 7.84 10.51 6.21
N ARG A 133 7.70 10.61 7.55
CA ARG A 133 6.75 11.51 8.24
C ARG A 133 6.68 12.92 7.64
N ASP A 134 7.84 13.55 7.45
CA ASP A 134 7.92 14.94 7.01
C ASP A 134 7.46 15.13 5.57
N ARG A 135 7.52 14.09 4.73
CA ARG A 135 7.03 14.14 3.35
C ARG A 135 5.52 14.19 3.26
N PHE A 136 4.81 13.59 4.21
CA PHE A 136 3.34 13.63 4.27
C PHE A 136 2.80 14.86 5.01
N ARG A 137 3.63 15.52 5.83
CA ARG A 137 3.27 16.73 6.59
C ARG A 137 3.72 18.02 5.90
N GLY A 138 4.82 18.00 5.15
CA GLY A 138 5.39 19.17 4.47
C GLY A 138 4.51 19.74 3.36
N THR A 139 3.70 18.92 2.69
CA THR A 139 2.80 19.35 1.59
C THR A 139 1.66 20.27 2.04
N GLN A 140 1.37 20.34 3.35
CA GLN A 140 0.37 21.25 3.90
C GLN A 140 0.91 22.67 4.16
N ARG A 141 2.24 22.86 4.12
CA ARG A 141 2.93 24.10 4.54
C ARG A 141 3.36 25.00 3.38
N ALA A 142 2.78 24.85 2.18
CA ALA A 142 2.97 25.82 1.11
C ALA A 142 2.39 27.18 1.56
N PRO A 143 3.18 28.27 1.54
CA PRO A 143 2.75 29.54 2.10
C PRO A 143 1.53 30.11 1.37
N GLN A 144 0.58 30.63 2.15
CA GLN A 144 -0.32 31.68 1.69
C GLN A 144 0.55 32.93 1.42
N THR A 145 1.03 33.11 0.20
CA THR A 145 1.57 34.39 -0.23
C THR A 145 0.40 35.35 -0.48
N MET A 146 0.04 36.07 0.57
CA MET A 146 -0.48 37.44 0.62
C MET A 146 -1.07 38.00 -0.69
N GLU A 147 -2.39 37.84 -0.87
CA GLU A 147 -3.22 38.80 -1.60
C GLU A 147 -4.19 39.42 -0.58
N GLU A 148 -3.82 40.59 -0.03
CA GLU A 148 -4.69 41.72 0.33
C GLU A 148 -3.88 42.66 1.23
N GLY A 149 -3.31 43.67 0.59
CA GLY A 149 -2.54 44.71 1.26
C GLY A 149 -1.86 45.63 0.26
N GLU A 150 -2.65 46.25 -0.63
CA GLU A 150 -2.52 47.65 -1.09
C GLU A 150 -3.66 48.01 -2.08
#